data_AF-A0A410FRF4-F1
#
_entry.id   AF-A0A410FRF4-F1
#
_cell.length_a   1.000
_cell.length_b   1.000
_cell.length_c   1.000
_cell.angle_alpha   90.00
_cell.angle_beta   90.00
_cell.angle_gamma   90.00
#
_symmetry.space_group_name_H-M   'P 1'
#
loop_
_entity.id
_entity.type
_entity.pdbx_description
1 polymer ?
#
loop_
_entity_poly.entity_id
_entity_poly.type
_entity_poly.pdbx_seq_one_letter_code
_entity_poly.pdbx_strand_id
1 'polypeptide(L)'
;MTEDEAFPADGDALPETPPRPQRWWIAGIALAVAGALLATFIPGLLPRERTGSGTGFVIAMGGYILTSAHVVRGATEITVHWSGRGYNAGIVTLNSDYDLALLVCDSLPPVPAVAVAGGRPELGDPVTAVGHPGGTRHPTARSTTVAGVGWWAVGADGNVLRDLVATDDPFRPGYSGSPLVNEAGHVVGIVTGSVTSGTGKQFGFAVSIQQAAGWLAGRGMALSLESERPASALREADLLSRVAPSVVRVESRLPPGSP
;
A
#
# COMPACT_ATOMS: atom_id res chain seq x y z
N MET A 1 -35.43 93.23 38.19
CA MET A 1 -34.27 93.20 37.29
C MET A 1 -33.14 92.60 38.13
N THR A 2 -32.79 91.32 38.06
CA THR A 2 -33.03 90.19 37.12
C THR A 2 -32.75 88.91 37.95
N GLU A 3 -33.68 87.94 37.94
CA GLU A 3 -33.54 86.58 37.36
C GLU A 3 -32.68 85.65 38.25
N ASP A 4 -33.26 84.72 39.01
CA ASP A 4 -33.93 83.45 38.64
C ASP A 4 -32.94 82.31 38.31
N GLU A 5 -33.30 81.12 38.82
CA GLU A 5 -32.97 79.77 38.32
C GLU A 5 -32.54 78.77 39.42
N ALA A 6 -33.23 77.64 39.36
CA ALA A 6 -33.39 76.59 40.35
C ALA A 6 -32.35 75.46 40.22
N PHE A 7 -32.23 74.66 41.29
CA PHE A 7 -31.54 73.37 41.32
C PHE A 7 -32.28 72.30 40.49
N PRO A 8 -31.53 71.33 39.94
CA PRO A 8 -31.86 69.94 40.27
C PRO A 8 -30.64 69.11 40.69
N ALA A 9 -30.95 68.07 41.47
CA ALA A 9 -30.03 67.05 41.91
C ALA A 9 -29.89 65.97 40.84
N ASP A 10 -28.69 65.78 40.30
CA ASP A 10 -28.35 64.62 39.47
C ASP A 10 -27.74 63.53 40.36
N GLY A 11 -28.54 62.49 40.61
CA GLY A 11 -28.04 61.16 40.87
C GLY A 11 -27.71 60.44 39.54
N ASP A 12 -27.05 59.29 39.67
CA ASP A 12 -26.64 58.30 38.64
C ASP A 12 -25.17 58.44 38.19
N ALA A 13 -24.30 57.42 38.18
CA ALA A 13 -24.39 56.01 38.52
C ALA A 13 -22.96 55.50 38.88
N LEU A 14 -22.86 54.46 39.72
CA LEU A 14 -21.59 53.76 39.98
C LEU A 14 -21.11 53.03 38.71
N PRO A 15 -19.78 52.90 38.47
CA PRO A 15 -19.26 52.21 37.30
C PRO A 15 -19.71 50.74 37.30
N GLU A 16 -20.26 50.29 36.15
CA GLU A 16 -20.72 48.92 35.98
C GLU A 16 -19.61 47.92 36.28
N THR A 17 -19.92 46.89 37.08
CA THR A 17 -18.99 45.80 37.36
C THR A 17 -18.61 45.10 36.06
N PRO A 18 -17.32 44.75 35.83
CA PRO A 18 -16.92 44.05 34.62
C PRO A 18 -17.68 42.71 34.51
N PRO A 19 -18.07 42.30 33.30
CA PRO A 19 -18.81 41.06 33.10
C PRO A 19 -17.98 39.88 33.62
N ARG A 20 -18.62 38.97 34.37
CA ARG A 20 -17.96 37.75 34.86
C ARG A 20 -17.44 36.94 33.67
N PRO A 21 -16.23 36.35 33.74
CA PRO A 21 -15.71 35.53 32.66
C PRO A 21 -16.66 34.35 32.41
N GLN A 22 -17.32 34.36 31.26
CA GLN A 22 -18.27 33.31 30.92
C GLN A 22 -17.50 32.02 30.57
N ARG A 23 -17.84 30.93 31.27
CA ARG A 23 -17.11 29.64 31.24
C ARG A 23 -17.49 28.79 30.03
N TRP A 24 -17.61 29.40 28.84
CA TRP A 24 -18.03 28.71 27.60
C TRP A 24 -17.15 27.50 27.25
N TRP A 25 -15.88 27.53 27.66
CA TRP A 25 -14.93 26.44 27.47
C TRP A 25 -15.33 25.15 28.22
N ILE A 26 -16.06 25.24 29.33
CA ILE A 26 -16.52 24.06 30.09
C ILE A 26 -17.60 23.31 29.32
N ALA A 27 -18.52 24.05 28.68
CA ALA A 27 -19.54 23.46 27.81
C ALA A 27 -18.89 22.77 26.60
N GLY A 28 -17.84 23.38 26.03
CA GLY A 28 -17.07 22.78 24.93
C GLY A 28 -16.38 21.47 25.31
N ILE A 29 -15.71 21.42 26.47
CA ILE A 29 -15.06 20.20 26.98
C ILE A 29 -16.10 19.12 27.29
N ALA A 30 -17.22 19.48 27.94
CA ALA A 30 -18.29 18.53 28.26
C ALA A 30 -18.89 17.89 26.99
N LEU A 31 -19.07 18.67 25.93
CA LEU A 31 -19.59 18.18 24.64
C LEU A 31 -18.61 17.21 23.97
N ALA A 32 -17.31 17.52 24.00
CA ALA A 32 -16.27 16.65 23.45
C ALA A 32 -16.17 15.30 24.20
N VAL A 33 -16.22 15.34 25.53
CA VAL A 33 -16.20 14.12 26.38
C VAL A 33 -17.47 13.28 26.17
N ALA A 34 -18.64 13.91 26.06
CA ALA A 34 -19.90 13.22 25.77
C ALA A 34 -19.89 12.54 24.39
N GLY A 35 -19.32 13.19 23.36
CA GLY A 35 -19.16 12.61 22.04
C GLY A 35 -18.24 11.38 22.02
N ALA A 36 -17.12 11.43 22.75
CA ALA A 36 -16.19 10.29 22.87
C ALA A 36 -16.81 9.10 23.63
N LEU A 37 -17.59 9.36 24.69
CA LEU A 37 -18.33 8.32 25.40
C LEU A 37 -19.42 7.70 24.52
N LEU A 38 -20.19 8.51 23.79
CA LEU A 38 -21.23 8.02 22.88
C LEU A 38 -20.66 7.11 21.77
N ALA A 39 -19.48 7.47 21.24
CA ALA A 39 -18.75 6.67 20.26
C ALA A 39 -18.30 5.30 20.78
N THR A 40 -18.18 5.13 22.10
CA THR A 40 -17.80 3.85 22.72
C THR A 40 -18.98 2.86 22.75
N PHE A 41 -20.22 3.36 22.80
CA PHE A 41 -21.45 2.54 22.92
C PHE A 41 -22.18 2.31 21.60
N ILE A 42 -21.83 3.02 20.52
CA ILE A 42 -22.44 2.86 19.19
C ILE A 42 -21.38 2.35 18.20
N PRO A 43 -21.33 1.03 17.93
CA PRO A 43 -20.41 0.46 16.95
C PRO A 43 -20.63 1.10 15.56
N GLY A 44 -19.61 1.79 15.04
CA GLY A 44 -19.65 2.46 13.73
C GLY A 44 -19.90 3.97 13.76
N LEU A 45 -20.04 4.59 14.95
CA LEU A 45 -20.18 6.05 15.08
C LEU A 45 -18.90 6.80 14.71
N LEU A 46 -17.74 6.18 14.93
CA LEU A 46 -16.46 6.66 14.41
C LEU A 46 -16.13 5.90 13.13
N PRO A 47 -15.71 6.59 12.05
CA PRO A 47 -15.26 5.93 10.85
C PRO A 47 -14.03 5.07 11.22
N ARG A 48 -14.10 3.77 10.92
CA ARG A 48 -13.02 2.81 11.21
C ARG A 48 -11.86 3.06 10.25
N GLU A 49 -10.64 3.08 10.78
CA GLU A 49 -9.44 2.89 9.97
C GLU A 49 -9.58 1.58 9.19
N ARG A 50 -9.33 1.62 7.88
CA ARG A 50 -9.31 0.43 7.03
C ARG A 50 -7.87 -0.04 6.89
N THR A 51 -7.63 -1.32 7.13
CA THR A 51 -6.34 -1.96 6.90
C THR A 51 -6.32 -2.64 5.53
N GLY A 52 -5.41 -2.21 4.66
CA GLY A 52 -5.04 -2.92 3.45
C GLY A 52 -3.94 -3.95 3.72
N SER A 53 -3.90 -5.01 2.92
CA SER A 53 -2.81 -6.00 2.97
C SER A 53 -2.41 -6.43 1.58
N GLY A 54 -1.11 -6.60 1.38
CA GLY A 54 -0.50 -7.06 0.14
C GLY A 54 0.85 -7.71 0.41
N THR A 55 1.61 -7.88 -0.66
CA THR A 55 2.94 -8.45 -0.65
C THR A 55 3.93 -7.43 -1.20
N GLY A 56 5.18 -7.51 -0.79
CA GLY A 56 6.30 -6.86 -1.44
C GLY A 56 7.51 -7.77 -1.44
N PHE A 57 8.58 -7.34 -2.10
CA PHE A 57 9.85 -8.07 -2.09
C PHE A 57 11.04 -7.13 -2.13
N VAL A 58 12.13 -7.54 -1.48
CA VAL A 58 13.36 -6.77 -1.37
C VAL A 58 14.12 -6.82 -2.70
N ILE A 59 14.49 -5.65 -3.22
CA ILE A 59 15.20 -5.50 -4.49
C ILE A 59 16.64 -5.02 -4.34
N ALA A 60 17.01 -4.47 -3.18
CA ALA A 60 18.35 -4.01 -2.89
C ALA A 60 18.63 -4.03 -1.38
N MET A 61 19.92 -4.02 -1.03
CA MET A 61 20.37 -3.82 0.35
C MET A 61 19.85 -2.49 0.90
N GLY A 62 19.63 -2.41 2.21
CA GLY A 62 19.08 -1.22 2.86
C GLY A 62 17.55 -1.19 2.96
N GLY A 63 16.88 -2.31 2.67
CA GLY A 63 15.44 -2.45 2.89
C GLY A 63 14.56 -1.81 1.81
N TYR A 64 15.07 -1.69 0.58
CA TYR A 64 14.28 -1.24 -0.57
C TYR A 64 13.35 -2.36 -1.05
N ILE A 65 12.05 -2.08 -1.06
CA ILE A 65 10.99 -3.06 -1.31
C ILE A 65 10.10 -2.58 -2.45
N LEU A 66 9.91 -3.41 -3.47
CA LEU A 66 8.86 -3.20 -4.48
C LEU A 66 7.54 -3.80 -4.00
N THR A 67 6.45 -3.09 -4.29
CA THR A 67 5.06 -3.54 -4.09
C THR A 67 4.14 -2.85 -5.10
N SER A 68 2.85 -3.20 -5.07
CA SER A 68 1.83 -2.52 -5.89
C SER A 68 1.46 -1.16 -5.30
N ALA A 69 1.24 -0.15 -6.15
CA ALA A 69 0.87 1.18 -5.71
C ALA A 69 -0.45 1.19 -4.94
N HIS A 70 -1.47 0.47 -5.44
CA HIS A 70 -2.78 0.42 -4.80
C HIS A 70 -2.77 -0.23 -3.41
N VAL A 71 -1.71 -0.98 -3.04
CA VAL A 71 -1.56 -1.55 -1.70
C VAL A 71 -1.25 -0.46 -0.67
N VAL A 72 -0.49 0.57 -1.06
CA VAL A 72 0.04 1.60 -0.14
C VAL A 72 -0.45 3.01 -0.41
N ARG A 73 -1.21 3.22 -1.49
CA ARG A 73 -1.73 4.53 -1.89
C ARG A 73 -2.63 5.11 -0.80
N GLY A 74 -2.36 6.33 -0.38
CA GLY A 74 -3.16 7.03 0.63
C GLY A 74 -2.98 6.49 2.06
N ALA A 75 -2.05 5.55 2.28
CA ALA A 75 -1.78 5.02 3.60
C ALA A 75 -1.18 6.10 4.52
N THR A 76 -1.70 6.21 5.74
CA THR A 76 -1.10 7.03 6.81
C THR A 76 0.05 6.32 7.49
N GLU A 77 0.01 4.98 7.52
CA GLU A 77 1.06 4.13 8.07
C GLU A 77 1.25 2.90 7.19
N ILE A 78 2.51 2.51 6.98
CA ILE A 78 2.88 1.30 6.26
C ILE A 78 3.77 0.46 7.17
N THR A 79 3.33 -0.77 7.44
CA THR A 79 4.10 -1.76 8.19
C THR A 79 4.47 -2.91 7.26
N VAL A 80 5.77 -3.17 7.17
CA VAL A 80 6.32 -4.35 6.49
C VAL A 80 6.55 -5.44 7.53
N HIS A 81 6.03 -6.64 7.27
CA HIS A 81 6.24 -7.80 8.14
C HIS A 81 7.18 -8.79 7.48
N TRP A 82 8.27 -9.11 8.17
CA TRP A 82 9.28 -10.08 7.75
C TRP A 82 9.67 -10.98 8.93
N SER A 83 9.72 -12.29 8.70
CA SER A 83 10.01 -13.30 9.73
C SER A 83 9.16 -13.15 11.00
N GLY A 84 7.88 -12.77 10.84
CA GLY A 84 6.92 -12.61 11.93
C GLY A 84 7.01 -11.28 12.71
N ARG A 85 7.94 -10.39 12.36
CA ARG A 85 8.11 -9.07 12.99
C ARG A 85 7.71 -7.95 12.04
N GLY A 86 7.05 -6.93 12.57
CA GLY A 86 6.68 -5.71 11.84
C GLY A 86 7.74 -4.62 11.94
N TYR A 87 7.90 -3.87 10.86
CA TYR A 87 8.84 -2.76 10.70
C TYR A 87 8.14 -1.62 9.96
N ASN A 88 8.37 -0.38 10.38
CA ASN A 88 7.79 0.78 9.70
C ASN A 88 8.53 1.03 8.38
N ALA A 89 7.76 1.32 7.34
CA ALA A 89 8.29 1.63 6.02
C ALA A 89 7.75 2.98 5.53
N GLY A 90 8.58 3.68 4.75
CA GLY A 90 8.20 4.90 4.03
C GLY A 90 8.07 4.63 2.54
N ILE A 91 7.31 5.48 1.84
CA ILE A 91 7.26 5.49 0.38
C ILE A 91 8.43 6.34 -0.13
N VAL A 92 9.31 5.74 -0.95
CA VAL A 92 10.36 6.46 -1.68
C VAL A 92 9.77 7.11 -2.92
N THR A 93 9.03 6.32 -3.70
CA THR A 93 8.34 6.77 -4.91
C THR A 93 7.14 5.88 -5.17
N LEU A 94 6.10 6.44 -5.76
CA LEU A 94 4.89 5.72 -6.17
C LEU A 94 4.48 6.18 -7.57
N ASN A 95 4.02 5.26 -8.39
CA ASN A 95 3.45 5.55 -9.70
C ASN A 95 2.17 4.73 -9.91
N SER A 96 1.03 5.40 -9.83
CA SER A 96 -0.28 4.77 -10.06
C SER A 96 -0.45 4.28 -11.48
N ASP A 97 0.12 4.95 -12.50
CA ASP A 97 -0.04 4.57 -13.91
C ASP A 97 0.55 3.19 -14.23
N TYR A 98 1.55 2.78 -13.45
CA TYR A 98 2.16 1.45 -13.55
C TYR A 98 1.76 0.53 -12.41
N ASP A 99 0.94 1.00 -11.46
CA ASP A 99 0.64 0.32 -10.20
C ASP A 99 1.89 -0.16 -9.44
N LEU A 100 2.93 0.68 -9.38
CA LEU A 100 4.19 0.35 -8.69
C LEU A 100 4.48 1.35 -7.56
N ALA A 101 4.95 0.82 -6.43
CA ALA A 101 5.52 1.61 -5.34
C ALA A 101 6.85 1.02 -4.90
N LEU A 102 7.80 1.90 -4.61
CA LEU A 102 9.06 1.59 -3.96
C LEU A 102 8.99 2.10 -2.53
N LEU A 103 9.18 1.19 -1.59
CA LEU A 103 9.26 1.48 -0.17
C LEU A 103 10.72 1.41 0.30
N VAL A 104 10.99 2.07 1.43
CA VAL A 104 12.23 1.91 2.19
C VAL A 104 11.88 1.55 3.63
N CYS A 105 12.64 0.61 4.19
CA CYS A 105 12.49 0.16 5.57
C CYS A 105 13.87 0.07 6.22
N ASP A 106 14.35 1.19 6.76
CA ASP A 106 15.72 1.31 7.31
C ASP A 106 15.98 0.38 8.51
N SER A 107 14.91 0.00 9.23
CA SER A 107 14.98 -0.89 10.39
C SER A 107 14.91 -2.38 10.04
N LEU A 108 14.74 -2.72 8.76
CA LEU A 108 14.70 -4.10 8.30
C LEU A 108 16.10 -4.72 8.50
N PRO A 109 16.21 -5.94 9.06
CA PRO A 109 17.48 -6.65 9.11
C PRO A 109 18.01 -6.93 7.69
N PRO A 110 19.26 -7.39 7.52
CA PRO A 110 19.75 -7.80 6.22
C PRO A 110 18.87 -8.90 5.60
N VAL A 111 18.09 -8.53 4.58
CA VAL A 111 17.21 -9.41 3.81
C VAL A 111 17.82 -9.56 2.41
N PRO A 112 17.97 -10.79 1.88
CA PRO A 112 18.49 -10.98 0.53
C PRO A 112 17.58 -10.30 -0.50
N ALA A 113 18.18 -9.62 -1.48
CA ALA A 113 17.43 -9.13 -2.63
C ALA A 113 17.07 -10.29 -3.56
N VAL A 114 15.88 -10.24 -4.15
CA VAL A 114 15.49 -11.22 -5.16
C VAL A 114 16.23 -10.95 -6.47
N ALA A 115 16.62 -12.01 -7.17
CA ALA A 115 17.18 -11.90 -8.51
C ALA A 115 16.09 -11.51 -9.51
N VAL A 116 16.44 -10.68 -10.49
CA VAL A 116 15.53 -10.17 -11.51
C VAL A 116 15.91 -10.74 -12.86
N ALA A 117 14.93 -11.17 -13.67
CA ALA A 117 15.22 -11.70 -15.00
C ALA A 117 15.64 -10.58 -15.97
N GLY A 118 16.71 -10.80 -16.74
CA GLY A 118 17.11 -9.91 -17.83
C GLY A 118 16.23 -10.02 -19.07
N GLY A 119 15.59 -11.17 -19.28
CA GLY A 119 14.67 -11.43 -20.39
C GLY A 119 13.19 -11.29 -20.03
N ARG A 120 12.36 -11.14 -21.06
CA ARG A 120 10.90 -11.29 -20.94
C ARG A 120 10.54 -12.79 -20.95
N PRO A 121 9.49 -13.21 -20.25
CA PRO A 121 8.98 -14.57 -20.40
C PRO A 121 8.30 -14.73 -21.77
N GLU A 122 8.13 -15.99 -22.19
CA GLU A 122 7.43 -16.36 -23.41
C GLU A 122 6.04 -16.96 -23.11
N LEU A 123 5.18 -17.01 -24.12
CA LEU A 123 3.87 -17.66 -24.00
C LEU A 123 4.07 -19.15 -23.67
N GLY A 124 3.39 -19.64 -22.63
CA GLY A 124 3.54 -21.02 -22.19
C GLY A 124 4.65 -21.24 -21.14
N ASP A 125 5.46 -20.22 -20.83
CA ASP A 125 6.47 -20.34 -19.78
C ASP A 125 5.78 -20.57 -18.41
N PRO A 126 6.25 -21.55 -17.62
CA PRO A 126 5.79 -21.71 -16.25
C PRO A 126 6.34 -20.59 -15.37
N VAL A 127 5.46 -20.05 -14.53
CA VAL A 127 5.77 -18.96 -13.60
C VAL A 127 5.10 -19.20 -12.26
N THR A 128 5.69 -18.67 -11.20
CA THR A 128 5.19 -18.86 -9.83
C THR A 128 5.12 -17.52 -9.13
N ALA A 129 3.95 -17.17 -8.58
CA ALA A 129 3.82 -16.04 -7.67
C ALA A 129 4.13 -16.48 -6.24
N VAL A 130 4.94 -15.71 -5.51
CA VAL A 130 5.25 -15.99 -4.10
C VAL A 130 4.81 -14.81 -3.25
N GLY A 131 3.84 -15.01 -2.35
CA GLY A 131 3.31 -13.91 -1.56
C GLY A 131 2.43 -14.33 -0.39
N HIS A 132 1.74 -13.36 0.19
CA HIS A 132 0.92 -13.51 1.40
C HIS A 132 -0.58 -13.39 1.09
N PRO A 133 -1.21 -14.39 0.45
CA PRO A 133 -2.63 -14.33 0.12
C PRO A 133 -3.49 -14.11 1.36
N GLY A 134 -4.44 -13.18 1.28
CA GLY A 134 -5.30 -12.80 2.40
C GLY A 134 -4.54 -12.29 3.63
N GLY A 135 -3.28 -11.88 3.48
CA GLY A 135 -2.44 -11.40 4.59
C GLY A 135 -1.92 -12.51 5.50
N THR A 136 -1.73 -13.74 5.00
CA THR A 136 -1.14 -14.85 5.76
C THR A 136 0.21 -14.50 6.37
N ARG A 137 0.53 -15.06 7.54
CA ARG A 137 1.83 -14.84 8.20
C ARG A 137 3.01 -15.39 7.41
N HIS A 138 2.82 -16.54 6.78
CA HIS A 138 3.84 -17.19 5.95
C HIS A 138 3.52 -16.97 4.47
N PRO A 139 4.55 -16.78 3.63
CA PRO A 139 4.35 -16.70 2.19
C PRO A 139 3.97 -18.08 1.64
N THR A 140 3.20 -18.08 0.57
CA THR A 140 2.82 -19.26 -0.20
C THR A 140 3.19 -19.06 -1.66
N ALA A 141 3.47 -20.15 -2.35
CA ALA A 141 3.67 -20.13 -3.79
C ALA A 141 2.37 -20.49 -4.53
N ARG A 142 2.22 -19.96 -5.74
CA ARG A 142 1.16 -20.32 -6.68
C ARG A 142 1.75 -20.38 -8.09
N SER A 143 1.95 -21.59 -8.61
CA SER A 143 2.37 -21.78 -9.99
C SER A 143 1.22 -21.62 -10.97
N THR A 144 1.55 -21.11 -12.15
CA THR A 144 0.66 -20.90 -13.29
C THR A 144 1.52 -20.81 -14.57
N THR A 145 0.90 -20.45 -15.67
CA THR A 145 1.55 -20.36 -16.99
C THR A 145 1.30 -18.98 -17.59
N VAL A 146 2.29 -18.45 -18.30
CA VAL A 146 2.16 -17.21 -19.04
C VAL A 146 1.17 -17.39 -20.19
N ALA A 147 0.07 -16.64 -20.12
CA ALA A 147 -0.99 -16.58 -21.13
C ALA A 147 -0.79 -15.42 -22.14
N GLY A 148 0.14 -14.51 -21.84
CA GLY A 148 0.48 -13.41 -22.75
C GLY A 148 1.44 -12.40 -22.15
N VAL A 149 2.10 -11.62 -23.01
CA VAL A 149 3.07 -10.58 -22.63
C VAL A 149 2.78 -9.30 -23.39
N GLY A 150 2.99 -8.14 -22.77
CA GLY A 150 2.67 -6.84 -23.36
C GLY A 150 1.17 -6.52 -23.32
N TRP A 151 0.42 -7.20 -22.46
CA TRP A 151 -1.02 -6.97 -22.32
C TRP A 151 -1.31 -5.64 -21.61
N TRP A 152 -2.56 -5.22 -21.70
CA TRP A 152 -3.09 -4.10 -20.92
C TRP A 152 -4.35 -4.56 -20.18
N ALA A 153 -4.63 -3.92 -19.06
CA ALA A 153 -5.82 -4.15 -18.25
C ALA A 153 -6.23 -2.87 -17.52
N VAL A 154 -7.47 -2.83 -17.04
CA VAL A 154 -7.90 -1.78 -16.11
C VAL A 154 -7.45 -2.19 -14.71
N GLY A 155 -6.64 -1.36 -14.08
CA GLY A 155 -6.13 -1.55 -12.72
C GLY A 155 -7.20 -1.28 -11.66
N ALA A 156 -6.85 -1.56 -10.40
CA ALA A 156 -7.75 -1.38 -9.26
C ALA A 156 -8.28 0.05 -9.11
N ASP A 157 -7.48 1.03 -9.52
CA ASP A 157 -7.81 2.47 -9.45
C ASP A 157 -8.52 2.99 -10.71
N GLY A 158 -8.93 2.10 -11.63
CA GLY A 158 -9.61 2.46 -12.88
C GLY A 158 -8.68 2.99 -13.98
N ASN A 159 -7.37 3.07 -13.71
CA ASN A 159 -6.36 3.44 -14.68
C ASN A 159 -6.03 2.28 -15.62
N VAL A 160 -5.51 2.59 -16.82
CA VAL A 160 -5.12 1.55 -17.78
C VAL A 160 -3.66 1.18 -17.59
N LEU A 161 -3.43 0.00 -17.03
CA LEU A 161 -2.11 -0.59 -16.89
C LEU A 161 -1.62 -1.17 -18.22
N ARG A 162 -0.32 -1.09 -18.46
CA ARG A 162 0.35 -1.49 -19.70
C ARG A 162 1.57 -2.35 -19.41
N ASP A 163 2.03 -3.03 -20.44
CA ASP A 163 3.16 -3.94 -20.39
C ASP A 163 3.01 -5.01 -19.30
N LEU A 164 1.85 -5.67 -19.32
CA LEU A 164 1.50 -6.72 -18.38
C LEU A 164 1.92 -8.09 -18.90
N VAL A 165 2.34 -8.95 -17.96
CA VAL A 165 2.41 -10.40 -18.10
C VAL A 165 1.06 -10.95 -17.62
N ALA A 166 0.33 -11.59 -18.53
CA ALA A 166 -0.93 -12.27 -18.24
C ALA A 166 -0.66 -13.74 -17.88
N THR A 167 -1.41 -14.28 -16.93
CA THR A 167 -1.35 -15.69 -16.51
C THR A 167 -2.70 -16.37 -16.66
N ASP A 168 -2.69 -17.68 -16.91
CA ASP A 168 -3.93 -18.46 -17.10
C ASP A 168 -4.75 -18.62 -15.81
N ASP A 169 -4.11 -18.53 -14.64
CA ASP A 169 -4.81 -18.55 -13.35
C ASP A 169 -4.90 -17.14 -12.74
N PRO A 170 -6.04 -16.79 -12.11
CA PRO A 170 -6.18 -15.55 -11.36
C PRO A 170 -5.45 -15.60 -10.01
N PHE A 171 -4.94 -14.45 -9.60
CA PHE A 171 -4.45 -14.19 -8.26
C PHE A 171 -5.55 -13.69 -7.33
N ARG A 172 -5.51 -14.17 -6.07
CA ARG A 172 -6.43 -13.74 -5.00
C ARG A 172 -5.89 -12.49 -4.28
N PRO A 173 -6.75 -11.72 -3.58
CA PRO A 173 -6.30 -10.62 -2.73
C PRO A 173 -5.15 -11.03 -1.79
N GLY A 174 -4.19 -10.14 -1.60
CA GLY A 174 -2.94 -10.39 -0.85
C GLY A 174 -1.75 -10.76 -1.74
N TYR A 175 -1.96 -11.26 -2.96
CA TYR A 175 -0.87 -11.43 -3.93
C TYR A 175 -0.44 -10.10 -4.59
N SER A 176 -1.20 -9.01 -4.50
CA SER A 176 -0.80 -7.70 -5.02
C SER A 176 0.57 -7.28 -4.48
N GLY A 177 1.51 -7.00 -5.38
CA GLY A 177 2.91 -6.69 -5.12
C GLY A 177 3.84 -7.90 -4.97
N SER A 178 3.34 -9.14 -5.15
CA SER A 178 4.17 -10.36 -5.12
C SER A 178 5.12 -10.42 -6.32
N PRO A 179 6.36 -10.93 -6.15
CA PRO A 179 7.17 -11.32 -7.29
C PRO A 179 6.52 -12.50 -8.02
N LEU A 180 6.34 -12.35 -9.33
CA LEU A 180 6.09 -13.43 -10.27
C LEU A 180 7.46 -13.88 -10.82
N VAL A 181 7.87 -15.11 -10.52
CA VAL A 181 9.19 -15.63 -10.88
C VAL A 181 9.12 -16.71 -11.94
N ASN A 182 10.17 -16.83 -12.75
CA ASN A 182 10.37 -17.99 -13.63
C ASN A 182 10.93 -19.19 -12.85
N GLU A 183 11.22 -20.29 -13.55
CA GLU A 183 11.75 -21.54 -12.97
C GLU A 183 13.14 -21.39 -12.31
N ALA A 184 13.82 -20.25 -12.49
CA ALA A 184 15.07 -19.91 -11.81
C ALA A 184 14.86 -19.22 -10.46
N GLY A 185 13.63 -18.79 -10.17
CA GLY A 185 13.37 -17.84 -9.10
C GLY A 185 13.74 -16.40 -9.46
N HIS A 186 13.93 -16.08 -10.75
CA HIS A 186 14.17 -14.71 -11.20
C HIS A 186 12.83 -14.02 -11.47
N VAL A 187 12.65 -12.81 -10.96
CA VAL A 187 11.43 -12.04 -11.13
C VAL A 187 11.23 -11.65 -12.59
N VAL A 188 10.08 -12.02 -13.15
CA VAL A 188 9.61 -11.63 -14.49
C VAL A 188 8.47 -10.61 -14.43
N GLY A 189 7.82 -10.45 -13.28
CA GLY A 189 6.81 -9.42 -13.07
C GLY A 189 6.41 -9.21 -11.61
N ILE A 190 5.58 -8.19 -11.38
CA ILE A 190 5.03 -7.82 -10.07
C ILE A 190 3.51 -7.96 -10.15
N VAL A 191 2.94 -8.91 -9.40
CA VAL A 191 1.50 -9.20 -9.45
C VAL A 191 0.68 -7.96 -9.08
N THR A 192 -0.25 -7.55 -9.92
CA THR A 192 -1.14 -6.39 -9.70
C THR A 192 -2.57 -6.81 -9.39
N GLY A 193 -3.04 -7.92 -9.96
CA GLY A 193 -4.41 -8.38 -9.74
C GLY A 193 -4.88 -9.39 -10.77
N SER A 194 -6.19 -9.44 -10.99
CA SER A 194 -6.85 -10.37 -11.90
C SER A 194 -8.03 -9.71 -12.60
N VAL A 195 -8.39 -10.18 -13.79
CA VAL A 195 -9.62 -9.78 -14.50
C VAL A 195 -10.46 -10.98 -14.87
N THR A 196 -11.77 -10.79 -14.95
CA THR A 196 -12.68 -11.72 -15.63
C THR A 196 -13.03 -11.13 -16.99
N SER A 197 -12.70 -11.86 -18.05
CA SER A 197 -13.05 -11.48 -19.43
C SER A 197 -14.56 -11.58 -19.68
N GLY A 198 -15.04 -10.97 -20.78
CA GLY A 198 -16.46 -11.04 -21.17
C GLY A 198 -16.98 -12.46 -21.45
N THR A 199 -16.08 -13.43 -21.68
CA THR A 199 -16.42 -14.86 -21.84
C THR A 199 -16.44 -15.63 -20.52
N GLY A 200 -16.17 -14.97 -19.39
CA GLY A 200 -16.08 -15.59 -18.07
C GLY A 200 -14.71 -16.20 -17.76
N LYS A 201 -13.76 -16.24 -18.71
CA LYS A 201 -12.38 -16.69 -18.42
C LYS A 201 -11.68 -15.68 -17.53
N GLN A 202 -11.02 -16.14 -16.48
CA GLN A 202 -10.23 -15.32 -15.56
C GLN A 202 -8.75 -15.35 -15.95
N PHE A 203 -8.07 -14.22 -15.74
CA PHE A 203 -6.64 -14.08 -15.96
C PHE A 203 -6.01 -13.37 -14.76
N GLY A 204 -4.80 -13.79 -14.39
CA GLY A 204 -3.94 -13.03 -13.49
C GLY A 204 -3.09 -12.05 -14.28
N PHE A 205 -2.70 -10.94 -13.66
CA PHE A 205 -1.81 -9.94 -14.25
C PHE A 205 -0.68 -9.56 -13.32
N ALA A 206 0.49 -9.40 -13.91
CA ALA A 206 1.67 -8.83 -13.29
C ALA A 206 2.24 -7.72 -14.19
N VAL A 207 2.67 -6.61 -13.60
CA VAL A 207 3.45 -5.57 -14.30
C VAL A 207 4.79 -6.17 -14.67
N SER A 208 5.23 -6.05 -15.92
CA SER A 208 6.51 -6.65 -16.33
C SER A 208 7.67 -6.10 -15.49
N ILE A 209 8.66 -6.95 -15.24
CA ILE A 209 9.86 -6.50 -14.52
C ILE A 209 10.65 -5.47 -15.33
N GLN A 210 10.55 -5.49 -16.67
CA GLN A 210 11.15 -4.48 -17.54
C GLN A 210 10.49 -3.11 -17.38
N GLN A 211 9.16 -3.05 -17.20
CA GLN A 211 8.45 -1.81 -16.92
C GLN A 211 8.88 -1.22 -15.57
N ALA A 212 9.02 -2.07 -14.55
CA ALA A 212 9.54 -1.65 -13.24
C ALA A 212 11.00 -1.19 -13.32
N ALA A 213 11.85 -1.92 -14.04
CA ALA A 213 13.25 -1.56 -14.24
C ALA A 213 13.41 -0.21 -14.95
N GLY A 214 12.66 0.03 -16.03
CA GLY A 214 12.67 1.31 -16.74
C GLY A 214 12.18 2.48 -15.87
N TRP A 215 11.14 2.24 -15.07
CA TRP A 215 10.61 3.23 -14.12
C TRP A 215 11.63 3.62 -13.02
N LEU A 216 12.37 2.65 -12.48
CA LEU A 216 13.41 2.85 -11.48
C LEU A 216 14.69 3.47 -12.08
N ALA A 217 15.07 3.06 -13.29
CA ALA A 217 16.24 3.61 -13.98
C ALA A 217 16.10 5.12 -14.23
N GLY A 218 14.89 5.58 -14.60
CA GLY A 218 14.57 7.00 -14.71
C GLY A 218 14.69 7.80 -13.39
N ARG A 219 14.96 7.13 -12.27
CA ARG A 219 15.17 7.70 -10.93
C ARG A 219 16.57 7.42 -10.39
N GLY A 220 17.50 6.94 -11.23
CA GLY A 220 18.87 6.62 -10.84
C GLY A 220 19.03 5.31 -10.07
N MET A 221 18.02 4.43 -10.08
CA MET A 221 18.08 3.11 -9.45
C MET A 221 18.14 2.01 -10.52
N ALA A 222 19.21 1.22 -10.51
CA ALA A 222 19.37 0.09 -11.41
C ALA A 222 19.04 -1.22 -10.69
N LEU A 223 18.23 -2.07 -11.33
CA LEU A 223 18.04 -3.46 -10.90
C LEU A 223 19.16 -4.33 -11.48
N SER A 224 19.71 -5.24 -10.68
CA SER A 224 20.67 -6.22 -11.17
C SER A 224 19.93 -7.29 -11.96
N LEU A 225 20.08 -7.27 -13.29
CA LEU A 225 19.42 -8.21 -14.19
C LEU A 225 20.27 -9.46 -14.36
N GLU A 226 19.67 -10.61 -14.10
CA GLU A 226 20.29 -11.93 -14.23
C GLU A 226 19.90 -12.56 -15.57
N SER A 227 20.90 -13.05 -16.31
CA SER A 227 20.69 -13.60 -17.66
C SER A 227 20.70 -15.13 -17.69
N GLU A 228 21.09 -15.79 -16.61
CA GLU A 228 21.21 -17.25 -16.60
C GLU A 228 19.84 -17.95 -16.46
N ARG A 229 19.57 -18.85 -17.42
CA ARG A 229 18.49 -19.84 -17.33
C ARG A 229 19.07 -21.07 -16.61
N PRO A 230 18.47 -21.58 -15.54
CA PRO A 230 19.01 -22.69 -14.77
C PRO A 230 19.06 -23.97 -15.62
N ALA A 231 20.03 -24.83 -15.33
CA ALA A 231 20.19 -26.12 -16.02
C ALA A 231 19.00 -27.09 -15.79
N SER A 232 18.19 -26.86 -14.76
CA SER A 232 16.98 -27.61 -14.47
C SER A 232 15.91 -26.72 -13.84
N ALA A 233 14.66 -26.87 -14.27
CA ALA A 233 13.52 -26.18 -13.69
C ALA A 233 13.33 -26.52 -12.20
N LEU A 234 13.23 -25.50 -11.35
CA LEU A 234 12.90 -25.67 -9.94
C LEU A 234 11.42 -26.00 -9.76
N ARG A 235 11.09 -26.87 -8.80
CA ARG A 235 9.69 -27.12 -8.43
C ARG A 235 9.15 -25.98 -7.58
N GLU A 236 7.82 -25.89 -7.47
CA GLU A 236 7.14 -24.85 -6.70
C GLU A 236 7.66 -24.72 -5.25
N ALA A 237 7.91 -25.84 -4.57
CA ALA A 237 8.43 -25.85 -3.20
C ALA A 237 9.87 -25.30 -3.10
N ASP A 238 10.69 -25.58 -4.11
CA ASP A 238 12.07 -25.09 -4.19
C ASP A 238 12.08 -23.59 -4.52
N LEU A 239 11.19 -23.15 -5.42
CA LEU A 239 10.97 -21.74 -5.74
C LEU A 239 10.49 -20.96 -4.51
N LEU A 240 9.53 -21.50 -3.77
CA LEU A 240 9.08 -20.91 -2.50
C LEU A 240 10.26 -20.76 -1.54
N SER A 241 11.04 -21.82 -1.34
CA SER A 241 12.18 -21.81 -0.41
C SER A 241 13.27 -20.81 -0.82
N ARG A 242 13.48 -20.63 -2.13
CA ARG A 242 14.45 -19.70 -2.69
C ARG A 242 14.02 -18.24 -2.59
N VAL A 243 12.73 -17.95 -2.83
CA VAL A 243 12.21 -16.57 -2.98
C VAL A 243 11.61 -16.04 -1.68
N ALA A 244 10.98 -16.89 -0.86
CA ALA A 244 10.33 -16.49 0.39
C ALA A 244 11.22 -15.66 1.35
N PRO A 245 12.54 -15.92 1.49
CA PRO A 245 13.40 -15.10 2.34
C PRO A 245 13.43 -13.63 1.94
N SER A 246 13.20 -13.30 0.66
CA SER A 246 13.17 -11.94 0.12
C SER A 246 11.78 -11.31 0.10
N VAL A 247 10.74 -12.07 0.42
CA VAL A 247 9.34 -11.65 0.33
C VAL A 247 8.86 -11.14 1.69
N VAL A 248 8.07 -10.07 1.66
CA VAL A 248 7.50 -9.44 2.85
C VAL A 248 5.99 -9.27 2.71
N ARG A 249 5.28 -9.29 3.83
CA ARG A 249 3.87 -8.88 3.87
C ARG A 249 3.82 -7.37 4.08
N VAL A 250 3.06 -6.67 3.26
CA VAL A 250 2.84 -5.23 3.37
C VAL A 250 1.46 -5.00 3.97
N GLU A 251 1.40 -4.20 5.02
CA GLU A 251 0.16 -3.77 5.67
C GLU A 251 0.09 -2.25 5.61
N SER A 252 -1.05 -1.73 5.17
CA SER A 252 -1.28 -0.30 5.05
C SER A 252 -2.48 0.10 5.88
N ARG A 253 -2.37 1.20 6.62
CA ARG A 253 -3.53 1.83 7.29
C ARG A 253 -3.99 3.01 6.48
N LEU A 254 -5.27 2.98 6.09
CA LEU A 254 -5.91 4.08 5.39
C LEU A 254 -6.66 4.97 6.39
N PRO A 255 -6.68 6.29 6.16
CA PRO A 255 -7.45 7.19 7.00
C PRO A 255 -8.95 6.86 6.89
N PRO A 256 -9.73 7.15 7.94
CA PRO A 256 -11.16 6.89 7.95
C PRO A 256 -11.88 7.59 6.78
N GLY A 257 -12.76 6.88 6.08
CA GLY A 257 -13.53 7.43 4.94
C GLY A 257 -12.83 7.39 3.58
N SER A 258 -11.65 6.77 3.48
CA SER A 258 -10.99 6.52 2.19
C SER A 258 -11.79 5.52 1.34
N PRO A 259 -11.97 5.77 0.03
CA PRO A 259 -12.66 4.85 -0.88
C PRO A 259 -11.99 3.47 -0.94
#